data_AF-A0A8S2XG84-F1
#
_entry.id   AF-A0A8S2XG84-F1
#
_cell.length_a   1.000
_cell.length_b   1.000
_cell.length_c   1.000
_cell.angle_alpha   90.00
_cell.angle_beta   90.00
_cell.angle_gamma   90.00
#
_symmetry.space_group_name_H-M   'P 1'
#
loop_
_entity.id
_entity.type
_entity.pdbx_description
1 polymer ?
#
loop_
_entity_poly.entity_id
_entity_poly.type
_entity_poly.pdbx_seq_one_letter_code
_entity_poly.pdbx_strand_id
1 'polypeptide(L)'
;TGHKHLPDENRCQAEQFHNKLKRRIEESAEPVTKIFKQGLVNVQATAPQQIATTPTFKKIKTSLYTARNKSYPPRPKSLNDVNIEGIW
;
A
#
# COMPACT_ATOMS: atom_id res chain seq x y z
N THR A 1 -0.91 20.34 30.55
CA THR A 1 -0.91 18.88 30.66
C THR A 1 -1.20 18.30 29.29
N GLY A 2 -0.17 17.85 28.57
CA GLY A 2 -0.34 17.27 27.24
C GLY A 2 -0.87 15.84 27.35
N HIS A 3 -2.14 15.63 27.03
CA HIS A 3 -2.74 14.29 27.01
C HIS A 3 -2.09 13.49 25.87
N LYS A 4 -1.13 12.64 26.22
CA LYS A 4 -0.64 11.57 25.33
C LYS A 4 -1.74 10.52 25.22
N HIS A 5 -2.70 10.73 24.33
CA HIS A 5 -3.63 9.68 23.95
C HIS A 5 -2.83 8.56 23.29
N LEU A 6 -2.79 7.38 23.94
CA LEU A 6 -2.34 6.18 23.26
C LEU A 6 -3.20 5.99 22.00
N PRO A 7 -2.60 5.65 20.85
CA PRO A 7 -3.38 5.29 19.67
C PRO A 7 -4.31 4.13 20.02
N ASP A 8 -5.57 4.26 19.62
CA ASP A 8 -6.55 3.18 19.67
C ASP A 8 -5.97 1.93 18.99
N GLU A 9 -6.15 0.76 19.62
CA GLU A 9 -5.62 -0.52 19.13
C GLU A 9 -6.04 -0.78 17.67
N ASN A 10 -7.28 -0.43 17.31
CA ASN A 10 -7.81 -0.56 15.96
C ASN A 10 -7.06 0.33 14.98
N ARG A 11 -6.64 1.53 15.40
CA ARG A 11 -5.83 2.43 14.58
C ARG A 11 -4.45 1.83 14.33
N CYS A 12 -3.82 1.28 15.37
CA CYS A 12 -2.54 0.59 15.23
C CYS A 12 -2.63 -0.60 14.28
N GLN A 13 -3.67 -1.43 14.39
CA GLN A 13 -3.88 -2.58 13.50
C GLN A 13 -4.10 -2.15 12.04
N ALA A 14 -4.94 -1.14 11.80
CA ALA A 14 -5.18 -0.61 10.47
C ALA A 14 -3.91 -0.03 9.83
N GLU A 15 -3.08 0.67 10.61
CA GLU A 15 -1.79 1.20 10.18
C GLU A 15 -0.79 0.08 9.85
N GLN A 16 -0.69 -0.96 10.69
CA GLN A 16 0.18 -2.11 10.44
C GLN A 16 -0.22 -2.84 9.15
N PHE A 17 -1.51 -3.11 8.96
CA PHE A 17 -2.04 -3.72 7.74
C PHE A 17 -1.66 -2.89 6.51
N HIS A 18 -1.92 -1.58 6.56
CA HIS A 18 -1.64 -0.66 5.48
C HIS A 18 -0.14 -0.60 5.14
N ASN A 19 0.73 -0.49 6.15
CA ASN A 19 2.18 -0.43 5.96
C ASN A 19 2.74 -1.74 5.39
N LYS A 20 2.22 -2.89 5.82
CA LYS A 20 2.59 -4.20 5.27
C LYS A 20 2.26 -4.30 3.78
N LEU A 21 1.09 -3.80 3.37
CA LEU A 21 0.70 -3.76 1.96
C LEU A 21 1.60 -2.83 1.15
N LYS A 22 1.92 -1.63 1.65
CA LYS A 22 2.79 -0.67 0.95
C LYS A 22 4.16 -1.26 0.66
N ARG A 23 4.80 -1.86 1.67
CA ARG A 23 6.10 -2.52 1.51
C ARG A 23 6.05 -3.60 0.42
N ARG A 24 5.04 -4.49 0.49
CA ARG A 24 4.88 -5.54 -0.52
C ARG A 24 4.63 -4.99 -1.93
N ILE A 25 3.93 -3.87 -2.05
CA ILE A 25 3.65 -3.24 -3.34
C ILE A 25 4.90 -2.62 -3.97
N GLU A 26 5.80 -2.07 -3.14
CA GLU A 26 7.09 -1.53 -3.58
C GLU A 26 8.02 -2.63 -4.09
N GLU A 27 7.92 -3.84 -3.53
CA GLU A 27 8.77 -5.00 -3.86
C GLU A 27 8.20 -5.92 -4.95
N SER A 28 6.90 -5.81 -5.27
CA SER A 28 6.19 -6.76 -6.14
C SER A 28 5.69 -6.13 -7.43
N ALA A 29 5.77 -6.85 -8.54
CA ALA A 29 5.13 -6.49 -9.80
C ALA A 29 3.62 -6.81 -9.82
N GLU A 30 3.10 -7.58 -8.86
CA GLU A 30 1.70 -8.02 -8.85
C GLU A 30 0.72 -6.84 -8.81
N PRO A 31 -0.52 -6.99 -9.34
CA PRO A 31 -1.53 -5.96 -9.23
C PRO A 31 -1.83 -5.57 -7.78
N VAL A 32 -1.91 -4.27 -7.50
CA VAL A 32 -2.24 -3.72 -6.17
C VAL A 32 -3.51 -4.33 -5.58
N THR A 33 -4.52 -4.57 -6.41
CA THR A 33 -5.79 -5.20 -6.00
C THR A 33 -5.62 -6.65 -5.57
N LYS A 34 -4.72 -7.42 -6.21
CA LYS A 34 -4.40 -8.79 -5.83
C LYS A 34 -3.69 -8.83 -4.48
N ILE A 35 -2.70 -7.95 -4.29
CA ILE A 35 -1.97 -7.81 -3.03
C ILE A 35 -2.92 -7.45 -1.88
N PHE A 36 -3.86 -6.52 -2.11
CA PHE A 36 -4.87 -6.17 -1.10
C PHE A 36 -5.78 -7.35 -0.74
N LYS A 37 -6.33 -8.07 -1.73
CA LYS A 37 -7.20 -9.24 -1.50
C LYS A 37 -6.48 -10.33 -0.70
N GLN A 38 -5.22 -10.63 -1.04
CA GLN A 38 -4.41 -11.59 -0.28
C GLN A 38 -4.12 -11.10 1.14
N GLY A 39 -3.94 -9.80 1.33
CA GLY A 39 -3.85 -9.20 2.66
C GLY A 39 -5.10 -9.48 3.50
N LEU A 40 -6.29 -9.28 2.93
CA LEU A 40 -7.56 -9.60 3.61
C LEU A 40 -7.68 -11.07 3.94
N VAL A 41 -7.36 -11.97 3.00
CA VAL A 41 -7.38 -13.42 3.25
C VAL A 41 -6.43 -13.80 4.39
N ASN A 42 -5.25 -13.19 4.46
CA ASN A 42 -4.30 -13.43 5.54
C ASN A 42 -4.86 -12.97 6.89
N VAL A 43 -5.42 -11.75 6.96
CA VAL A 43 -6.06 -11.26 8.20
C VAL A 43 -7.20 -12.18 8.62
N GLN A 44 -8.06 -12.58 7.69
CA GLN A 44 -9.17 -13.50 7.95
C GLN A 44 -8.68 -14.84 8.52
N ALA A 45 -7.53 -15.34 8.06
CA ALA A 45 -6.95 -16.60 8.50
C ALA A 45 -6.24 -16.50 9.86
N THR A 46 -5.51 -15.41 10.13
CA THR A 46 -4.65 -15.30 11.33
C THR A 46 -5.30 -14.53 12.48
N ALA A 47 -6.20 -13.59 12.17
CA ALA A 47 -6.86 -12.72 13.14
C ALA A 47 -8.24 -12.26 12.62
N PRO A 48 -9.20 -13.19 12.47
CA PRO A 48 -10.52 -12.87 11.89
C PRO A 48 -11.26 -11.75 12.62
N GLN A 49 -11.04 -11.58 13.93
CA GLN A 49 -11.59 -10.48 14.72
C GLN A 49 -11.11 -9.08 14.25
N GLN A 50 -9.96 -9.01 13.58
CA GLN A 50 -9.39 -7.77 13.05
C GLN A 50 -9.91 -7.43 11.64
N ILE A 51 -10.73 -8.29 11.02
CA ILE A 51 -11.24 -8.00 9.67
C ILE A 51 -12.16 -6.78 9.67
N ALA A 52 -12.93 -6.59 10.75
CA ALA A 52 -13.86 -5.47 10.91
C ALA A 52 -13.14 -4.12 11.02
N THR A 53 -11.92 -4.12 11.55
CA THR A 53 -11.09 -2.92 11.75
C THR A 53 -10.14 -2.67 10.58
N THR A 54 -10.03 -3.65 9.67
CA THR A 54 -9.18 -3.55 8.48
C THR A 54 -9.75 -2.51 7.50
N PRO A 55 -8.93 -1.55 7.02
CA PRO A 55 -9.41 -0.50 6.14
C PRO A 55 -9.86 -1.07 4.78
N THR A 56 -10.96 -0.51 4.26
CA THR A 56 -11.44 -0.85 2.93
C THR A 56 -10.45 -0.42 1.84
N PHE A 57 -10.47 -1.11 0.70
CA PHE A 57 -9.59 -0.79 -0.42
C PHE A 57 -9.74 0.68 -0.84
N LYS A 58 -10.98 1.18 -0.92
CA LYS A 58 -11.28 2.58 -1.30
C LYS A 58 -10.54 3.58 -0.40
N LYS A 59 -10.44 3.30 0.91
CA LYS A 59 -9.79 4.20 1.89
C LYS A 59 -8.28 4.28 1.71
N ILE A 60 -7.64 3.19 1.32
CA ILE A 60 -6.17 3.12 1.22
C ILE A 60 -5.63 3.09 -0.20
N LYS A 61 -6.50 2.97 -1.23
CA LYS A 61 -6.14 2.84 -2.65
C LYS A 61 -5.10 3.85 -3.08
N THR A 62 -5.33 5.14 -2.83
CA THR A 62 -4.41 6.21 -3.23
C THR A 62 -3.02 5.99 -2.68
N SER A 63 -2.91 5.73 -1.38
CA SER A 63 -1.62 5.48 -0.71
C SER A 63 -0.91 4.23 -1.26
N LEU A 64 -1.65 3.17 -1.56
CA LEU A 64 -1.09 1.96 -2.18
C LEU A 64 -0.55 2.23 -3.59
N TYR A 65 -1.27 2.97 -4.43
CA TYR A 65 -0.78 3.35 -5.76
C TYR A 65 0.36 4.37 -5.70
N THR A 66 0.36 5.26 -4.70
CA THR A 66 1.51 6.15 -4.45
C THR A 66 2.74 5.33 -4.07
N ALA A 67 2.61 4.29 -3.25
CA ALA A 67 3.72 3.39 -2.94
C ALA A 67 4.23 2.69 -4.20
N ARG A 68 3.33 2.18 -5.06
CA ARG A 68 3.71 1.61 -6.36
C ARG A 68 4.45 2.61 -7.24
N ASN A 69 4.04 3.87 -7.27
CA ASN A 69 4.72 4.88 -8.08
C ASN A 69 6.16 5.14 -7.65
N LYS A 70 6.54 4.82 -6.40
CA LYS A 70 7.92 4.95 -5.93
C LYS A 70 8.86 3.89 -6.52
N SER A 71 8.32 2.74 -6.95
CA SER A 71 9.12 1.70 -7.60
C SER A 71 9.35 1.97 -9.09
N TYR A 72 8.69 2.98 -9.67
CA TYR A 72 8.88 3.39 -11.05
C TYR A 72 9.90 4.52 -11.15
N PRO A 73 10.64 4.63 -12.27
CA PRO A 73 11.42 5.81 -12.54
C PRO A 73 10.52 7.06 -12.54
N PRO A 74 11.07 8.23 -12.17
CA PRO A 74 10.34 9.48 -12.20
C PRO A 74 9.81 9.76 -13.59
N ARG A 75 8.66 10.46 -13.66
CA ARG A 75 8.11 10.88 -14.94
C ARG A 75 9.11 11.79 -15.66
N PRO A 76 9.28 11.62 -16.98
CA PRO A 76 10.07 12.55 -17.79
C PRO A 76 9.48 13.96 -17.67
N LYS A 77 10.33 14.98 -17.57
CA LYS A 77 9.91 16.39 -17.46
C LYS A 77 9.75 17.03 -18.83
N SER A 78 10.41 16.48 -19.84
CA SER A 78 10.40 16.93 -21.22
C SER A 78 10.48 15.74 -22.19
N LEU A 79 10.22 15.98 -23.48
CA LEU A 79 10.39 14.97 -24.53
C LEU A 79 11.83 14.44 -24.62
N ASN A 80 12.82 15.27 -24.26
CA ASN A 80 14.24 14.90 -24.26
C ASN A 80 14.62 13.94 -23.12
N ASP A 81 13.79 13.82 -22.08
CA ASP A 81 14.00 12.85 -21.00
C ASP A 81 13.51 11.44 -21.36
N VAL A 82 12.80 11.31 -22.48
CA VAL A 82 12.29 10.03 -22.99
C VAL A 82 13.34 9.46 -23.95
N ASN A 83 14.35 8.77 -23.42
CA ASN A 83 15.30 8.07 -24.28
C ASN A 83 14.67 6.78 -24.81
N ILE A 84 14.02 6.86 -25.97
CA ILE A 84 13.58 5.69 -26.74
C ILE A 84 14.76 5.24 -27.60
N GLU A 85 15.82 4.75 -26.97
CA GLU A 85 16.77 3.90 -27.68
C GLU A 85 16.10 2.54 -27.87
N GLY A 86 15.21 2.50 -28.87
CA GLY A 86 14.64 1.26 -29.35
C GLY A 86 15.76 0.40 -29.91
N ILE A 87 16.07 -0.71 -29.25
CA ILE A 87 16.71 -1.83 -29.92
C ILE A 87 15.63 -2.37 -30.86
N TRP A 88 15.77 -2.03 -32.14
CA TRP A 88 14.99 -2.61 -33.24
C TRP A 88 15.44 -4.04 -33.51
#